data_AF-A0A4S1FYY7-F1
#
_entry.id   AF-A0A4S1FYY7-F1
#
_cell.length_a   1.000
_cell.length_b   1.000
_cell.length_c   1.000
_cell.angle_alpha   90.00
_cell.angle_beta   90.00
_cell.angle_gamma   90.00
#
_symmetry.space_group_name_H-M   'P 1'
#
loop_
_entity.id
_entity.type
_entity.pdbx_description
1 polymer ?
#
loop_
_entity_poly.entity_id
_entity_poly.type
_entity_poly.pdbx_seq_one_letter_code
_entity_poly.pdbx_strand_id
1 'polypeptide(L)'
;VKDQRFVDGRPDVLTFITEPLTAPLRIGGAPVVHLQASTSGTDSDWVVKLIDVYPDQEASTPEMGGYELPVSLAIFRGRYRESFSEPKPLAANQVLPYRFDLP
;
A
#
# COMPACT_ATOMS: atom_id res chain seq x y z
N VAL A 1 -10.19 -1.01 -10.76
CA VAL A 1 -9.49 -0.02 -9.93
C VAL A 1 -10.50 1.06 -9.55
N LYS A 2 -10.59 1.48 -8.28
CA LYS A 2 -11.52 2.50 -7.78
C LYS A 2 -10.74 3.50 -6.92
N ASP A 3 -11.18 4.74 -6.87
CA ASP A 3 -10.80 5.76 -5.89
C ASP A 3 -10.63 5.17 -4.48
N GLN A 4 -9.53 5.46 -3.81
CA GLN A 4 -9.22 4.97 -2.46
C GLN A 4 -9.67 5.89 -1.32
N ARG A 5 -10.17 7.10 -1.61
CA ARG A 5 -10.69 8.05 -0.60
C ARG A 5 -11.76 7.46 0.33
N PHE A 6 -12.48 6.43 -0.09
CA PHE A 6 -13.49 5.76 0.76
C PHE A 6 -12.90 4.99 1.95
N VAL A 7 -11.59 4.71 1.92
CA VAL A 7 -10.86 4.12 3.05
C VAL A 7 -9.83 5.04 3.66
N ASP A 8 -9.43 6.11 2.98
CA ASP A 8 -8.56 7.12 3.56
C ASP A 8 -9.23 7.81 4.77
N GLY A 9 -8.43 8.16 5.77
CA GLY A 9 -8.89 8.70 7.04
C GLY A 9 -9.51 7.69 8.01
N ARG A 10 -9.71 6.42 7.62
CA ARG A 10 -10.12 5.38 8.57
C ARG A 10 -9.01 5.12 9.59
N PRO A 11 -9.33 4.85 10.87
CA PRO A 11 -8.33 4.63 11.91
C PRO A 11 -7.54 3.32 11.78
N ASP A 12 -7.98 2.42 10.89
CA ASP A 12 -7.36 1.13 10.60
C ASP A 12 -6.63 1.09 9.25
N VAL A 13 -6.39 2.26 8.64
CA VAL A 13 -5.63 2.42 7.40
C VAL A 13 -4.56 3.48 7.62
N LEU A 14 -3.30 3.12 7.36
CA LEU A 14 -2.20 4.08 7.37
C LEU A 14 -2.03 4.66 5.97
N THR A 15 -2.04 5.99 5.88
CA THR A 15 -1.80 6.73 4.64
C THR A 15 -0.50 7.53 4.76
N PHE A 16 0.38 7.34 3.78
CA PHE A 16 1.62 8.12 3.64
C PHE A 16 1.58 8.79 2.27
N ILE A 17 1.81 10.11 2.25
CA ILE A 17 1.68 10.93 1.05
C ILE A 17 2.87 11.88 0.94
N THR A 18 3.31 12.12 -0.29
CA THR A 18 4.34 13.15 -0.57
C THR A 18 3.70 14.53 -0.67
N GLU A 19 4.51 15.58 -0.64
CA GLU A 19 4.07 16.86 -1.17
C GLU A 19 3.74 16.76 -2.67
N PRO A 20 2.93 17.68 -3.23
CA PRO A 20 2.67 17.75 -4.65
C PRO A 20 3.97 17.80 -5.47
N LEU A 21 4.05 16.98 -6.51
CA LEU A 21 5.24 16.88 -7.35
C LEU A 21 5.45 18.17 -8.16
N THR A 22 6.66 18.71 -8.15
CA THR A 22 7.05 19.90 -8.94
C THR A 22 7.59 19.54 -10.33
N ALA A 23 7.86 18.26 -10.58
CA ALA A 23 8.28 17.71 -11.86
C ALA A 23 7.75 16.29 -12.03
N PRO A 24 7.57 15.80 -13.28
CA PRO A 24 7.09 14.44 -13.52
C PRO A 24 8.04 13.37 -12.94
N LEU A 25 7.50 12.44 -12.16
CA LEU A 25 8.19 11.24 -11.71
C LEU A 25 7.80 10.07 -12.60
N ARG A 26 8.79 9.45 -13.27
CA ARG A 26 8.57 8.27 -14.12
C ARG A 26 9.05 7.01 -13.40
N ILE A 27 8.18 6.03 -13.30
CA ILE A 27 8.48 4.70 -12.77
C ILE A 27 8.41 3.69 -13.93
N GLY A 28 9.37 2.78 -14.00
CA GLY A 28 9.39 1.70 -14.98
C GLY A 28 9.82 0.38 -14.31
N GLY A 29 8.99 -0.66 -14.47
CA GLY A 29 9.17 -1.95 -13.83
C GLY A 29 8.15 -2.21 -12.71
N ALA A 30 8.28 -3.37 -12.06
CA ALA A 30 7.41 -3.79 -10.96
C ALA A 30 7.94 -3.24 -9.62
N PRO A 31 7.15 -2.45 -8.86
CA PRO A 31 7.51 -2.03 -7.52
C PRO A 31 7.68 -3.24 -6.58
N VAL A 32 8.67 -3.20 -5.69
CA VAL A 32 8.88 -4.23 -4.67
C VAL A 32 8.69 -3.62 -3.29
N VAL A 33 7.79 -4.20 -2.50
CA VAL A 33 7.57 -3.79 -1.11
C VAL A 33 8.70 -4.32 -0.25
N HIS A 34 9.26 -3.43 0.59
CA HIS A 34 10.15 -3.77 1.70
C HIS A 34 9.51 -3.25 2.99
N LEU A 35 8.67 -4.07 3.61
CA LEU A 35 7.88 -3.66 4.78
C LEU A 35 8.52 -4.17 6.07
N GLN A 36 8.63 -3.29 7.06
CA GLN A 36 8.94 -3.63 8.45
C GLN A 36 7.66 -3.44 9.26
N ALA A 37 7.07 -4.54 9.73
CA ALA A 37 5.79 -4.48 10.44
C ALA A 37 5.71 -5.50 11.57
N SER A 38 4.91 -5.19 12.58
CA SER A 38 4.60 -6.06 13.71
C SER A 38 3.09 -6.15 13.89
N THR A 39 2.61 -7.30 14.33
CA THR A 39 1.23 -7.51 14.77
C THR A 39 1.22 -8.00 16.21
N SER A 40 0.19 -7.68 16.98
CA SER A 40 0.01 -8.23 18.34
C SER A 40 -0.51 -9.67 18.32
N GLY A 41 -1.04 -10.14 17.18
CA GLY A 41 -1.44 -11.52 16.95
C GLY A 41 -0.30 -12.41 16.44
N THR A 42 -0.65 -13.60 15.93
CA THR A 42 0.30 -14.59 15.39
C THR A 42 0.12 -14.87 13.89
N ASP A 43 -0.79 -14.15 13.22
CA ASP A 43 -0.88 -14.06 11.76
C ASP A 43 -1.56 -12.73 11.40
N SER A 44 -1.34 -12.22 10.19
CA SER A 44 -1.94 -10.98 9.67
C SER A 44 -1.78 -10.92 8.16
N ASP A 45 -2.74 -10.31 7.46
CA ASP A 45 -2.58 -9.96 6.05
C ASP A 45 -2.09 -8.50 5.95
N TRP A 46 -1.12 -8.24 5.06
CA TRP A 46 -0.56 -6.91 4.81
C TRP A 46 -0.98 -6.43 3.41
N VAL A 47 -1.79 -5.37 3.35
CA VAL A 47 -2.19 -4.74 2.08
C VAL A 47 -1.32 -3.51 1.85
N VAL A 48 -0.71 -3.41 0.67
CA VAL A 48 0.06 -2.23 0.25
C VAL A 48 -0.47 -1.71 -1.07
N LYS A 49 -0.61 -0.39 -1.15
CA LYS A 49 -1.13 0.33 -2.32
C LYS A 49 -0.15 1.44 -2.66
N LEU A 50 0.30 1.47 -3.91
CA LEU A 50 0.94 2.62 -4.51
C LEU A 50 -0.14 3.41 -5.25
N ILE A 51 -0.32 4.66 -4.86
CA ILE A 51 -1.41 5.53 -5.30
C ILE A 51 -0.83 6.77 -5.99
N ASP A 52 -1.41 7.12 -7.13
CA ASP A 52 -1.27 8.44 -7.75
C ASP A 52 -2.44 9.31 -7.26
N VAL A 53 -2.11 10.38 -6.54
CA VAL A 53 -3.08 11.34 -6.02
C VAL A 53 -3.15 12.50 -7.00
N TYR A 54 -4.31 12.65 -7.62
CA TYR A 54 -4.55 13.69 -8.61
C TYR A 54 -4.54 15.07 -7.95
N PRO A 55 -4.31 16.16 -8.71
CA PRO A 55 -4.43 17.51 -8.19
C PRO A 55 -5.78 17.73 -7.48
N ASP A 56 -5.78 18.49 -6.38
CA ASP A 56 -6.98 18.75 -5.57
C ASP A 56 -8.17 19.27 -6.40
N GLN A 57 -7.87 19.99 -7.48
CA GLN A 57 -8.86 20.56 -8.39
C GLN A 57 -8.55 20.17 -9.82
N GLU A 58 -9.53 19.58 -10.50
CA GLU A 58 -9.48 19.26 -11.93
C GLU A 58 -10.64 19.95 -12.65
N ALA A 59 -10.36 21.06 -13.32
CA ALA A 59 -11.41 21.96 -13.85
C ALA A 59 -12.29 21.30 -14.93
N SER A 60 -11.72 20.44 -15.77
CA SER A 60 -12.47 19.74 -16.81
C SER A 60 -13.26 18.55 -16.29
N THR A 61 -12.85 17.98 -15.16
CA THR A 61 -13.40 16.75 -14.60
C THR A 61 -13.41 16.85 -13.07
N PRO A 62 -14.31 17.68 -12.48
CA PRO A 62 -14.26 18.02 -11.06
C PRO A 62 -14.28 16.83 -10.09
N GLU A 63 -14.93 15.72 -10.47
CA GLU A 63 -14.95 14.48 -9.71
C GLU A 63 -13.57 13.82 -9.53
N MET A 64 -12.62 14.17 -10.39
CA MET A 64 -11.23 13.69 -10.35
C MET A 64 -10.32 14.54 -9.45
N GLY A 65 -10.80 15.69 -8.95
CA GLY A 65 -10.07 16.50 -7.98
C GLY A 65 -9.76 15.68 -6.72
N GLY A 66 -8.47 15.53 -6.39
CA GLY A 66 -7.98 14.72 -5.27
C GLY A 66 -8.26 13.22 -5.40
N TYR A 67 -8.51 12.71 -6.61
CA TYR A 67 -8.76 11.29 -6.83
C TYR A 67 -7.54 10.45 -6.45
N GLU A 68 -7.74 9.42 -5.63
CA GLU A 68 -6.68 8.50 -5.22
C GLU A 68 -6.69 7.27 -6.12
N LEU A 69 -5.93 7.31 -7.22
CA LEU A 69 -5.83 6.21 -8.18
C LEU A 69 -4.78 5.18 -7.73
N PRO A 70 -5.15 3.94 -7.34
CA PRO A 70 -4.14 2.93 -7.04
C PRO A 70 -3.54 2.40 -8.33
N VAL A 71 -2.32 2.86 -8.64
CA VAL A 71 -1.55 2.45 -9.83
C VAL A 71 -1.00 1.05 -9.68
N SER A 72 -0.74 0.60 -8.45
CA SER A 72 -0.31 -0.76 -8.14
C SER A 72 -0.71 -1.16 -6.72
N LEU A 73 -1.21 -2.38 -6.51
CA LEU A 73 -1.61 -2.85 -5.18
C LEU A 73 -1.50 -4.36 -5.06
N ALA A 74 -1.18 -4.84 -3.86
CA ALA A 74 -1.16 -6.26 -3.53
C ALA A 74 -1.50 -6.50 -2.06
N ILE A 75 -1.81 -7.76 -1.76
CA ILE A 75 -1.98 -8.28 -0.41
C ILE A 75 -0.97 -9.41 -0.19
N PHE A 76 -0.36 -9.43 0.99
CA PHE A 76 0.56 -10.47 1.41
C PHE A 76 0.07 -11.14 2.69
N ARG A 77 -0.07 -12.47 2.67
CA ARG A 77 -0.47 -13.22 3.86
C ARG A 77 0.73 -13.56 4.74
N GLY A 78 0.72 -13.04 5.97
CA GLY A 78 1.86 -13.00 6.89
C GLY A 78 2.48 -14.35 7.18
N ARG A 79 1.68 -15.41 7.39
CA ARG A 79 2.22 -16.76 7.62
C ARG A 79 3.17 -17.29 6.53
N TYR A 80 3.17 -16.71 5.34
CA TYR A 80 4.06 -17.10 4.24
C TYR A 80 5.32 -16.25 4.10
N ARG A 81 5.60 -15.37 5.07
CA ARG A 81 6.75 -14.44 5.07
C ARG A 81 8.10 -15.12 4.83
N GLU A 82 8.27 -16.34 5.34
CA GLU A 82 9.51 -17.11 5.19
C GLU A 82 9.46 -18.16 4.08
N SER A 83 8.27 -18.70 3.79
CA SER A 83 8.06 -19.72 2.77
C SER A 83 6.60 -19.75 2.33
N PHE A 84 6.36 -19.79 1.02
CA PHE A 84 5.01 -19.96 0.46
C PHE A 84 4.47 -21.38 0.60
N SER A 85 5.35 -22.38 0.73
CA SER A 85 4.95 -23.79 0.90
C SER A 85 4.82 -24.22 2.37
N GLU A 86 5.50 -23.52 3.28
CA GLU A 86 5.56 -23.85 4.70
C GLU A 86 5.10 -22.67 5.57
N PRO A 87 3.81 -22.56 5.89
CA PRO A 87 3.30 -21.46 6.70
C PRO A 87 3.84 -21.53 8.13
N LYS A 88 4.24 -20.38 8.68
CA LYS A 88 4.72 -20.25 10.07
C LYS A 88 3.99 -19.11 10.79
N PRO A 89 3.71 -19.24 12.09
CA PRO A 89 3.15 -18.14 12.87
C PRO A 89 4.13 -16.97 12.94
N LEU A 90 3.58 -15.75 12.97
CA LEU A 90 4.32 -14.53 13.24
C LEU A 90 4.61 -14.40 14.75
N ALA A 91 5.79 -13.90 15.10
CA ALA A 91 6.13 -13.55 16.48
C ALA A 91 5.36 -12.29 16.89
N ALA A 92 4.47 -12.43 17.88
CA ALA A 92 3.66 -11.32 18.39
C ALA A 92 4.53 -10.18 18.94
N ASN A 93 4.15 -8.94 18.62
CA ASN A 93 4.83 -7.70 19.04
C ASN A 93 6.30 -7.59 18.60
N GLN A 94 6.72 -8.37 17.61
CA GLN A 94 8.06 -8.28 17.02
C GLN A 94 7.99 -7.67 15.62
N VAL A 95 8.88 -6.72 15.34
CA VAL A 95 9.04 -6.18 13.98
C VAL A 95 9.68 -7.25 13.11
N LEU A 96 9.00 -7.61 12.02
CA LEU A 96 9.44 -8.62 11.06
C LEU A 96 9.52 -8.01 9.65
N PRO A 97 10.50 -8.43 8.84
CA PRO A 97 10.62 -7.99 7.46
C PRO A 97 9.71 -8.81 6.52
N TYR A 98 9.05 -8.12 5.60
CA TYR A 98 8.25 -8.69 4.51
C TYR A 98 8.74 -8.13 3.17
N ARG A 99 8.79 -9.00 2.15
CA ARG A 99 9.16 -8.62 0.79
C ARG A 99 8.22 -9.29 -0.22
N PHE A 100 7.57 -8.49 -1.06
CA PHE A 100 6.67 -8.98 -2.11
C PHE A 100 6.52 -7.94 -3.21
N ASP A 101 6.22 -8.41 -4.42
CA ASP A 101 6.07 -7.57 -5.60
C ASP A 101 4.66 -6.99 -5.67
N LEU A 102 4.56 -5.77 -6.21
CA LEU A 102 3.29 -5.20 -6.65
C LEU A 102 3.15 -5.33 -8.19
N PRO A 103 1.91 -5.40 -8.71
CA PRO A 103 1.64 -5.45 -10.15
C PRO A 103 2.19 -4.26 -10.96
#